data_AF-A0A165EDX0-F1
#
_entry.id   AF-A0A165EDX0-F1
#
_cell.length_a   1.000
_cell.length_b   1.000
_cell.length_c   1.000
_cell.angle_alpha   90.00
_cell.angle_beta   90.00
_cell.angle_gamma   90.00
#
_symmetry.space_group_name_H-M   'P 1'
#
loop_
_entity.id
_entity.type
_entity.pdbx_description
1 polymer ?
#
loop_
_entity_poly.entity_id
_entity_poly.type
_entity_poly.pdbx_seq_one_letter_code
_entity_poly.pdbx_strand_id
1 'polypeptide(L)'
;PAQTEQDQAGTNQCGGGSNATSLCQNVYLNSVTDFCLWAPPEPTYMGVPSSIGETERIEVAWCMRSGYGTRLIPNGAITGAHFVQTPDYVQVTGVGDLTMLNIPSGDEGGELDPHGADGNGNPIGGLVFGETFGGLQQYHEWTNFMDYQSFCFRACKDAPMAPLYCNHVYDVLGCDWNMPGNYDAGTFENCMGDSTEPMGIYVNGGTTTTFSQGDPTTPSAHPAGSSSDCSTFSTIS
;
A
#
# COMPACT_ATOMS: atom_id res chain seq x y z
N PRO A 1 11.85 -2.66 17.68
CA PRO A 1 13.33 -2.63 17.71
C PRO A 1 13.84 -1.63 16.66
N ALA A 2 15.15 -1.36 16.54
CA ALA A 2 15.66 -0.51 15.47
C ALA A 2 15.52 -1.17 14.09
N GLN A 3 15.71 -2.49 14.04
CA GLN A 3 15.50 -3.34 12.87
C GLN A 3 14.79 -4.61 13.34
N THR A 4 13.93 -5.17 12.51
CA THR A 4 13.27 -6.48 12.75
C THR A 4 13.90 -7.60 11.95
N GLU A 5 14.47 -7.29 10.78
CA GLU A 5 14.99 -8.28 9.85
C GLU A 5 16.47 -8.08 9.52
N GLN A 6 17.11 -9.15 9.05
CA GLN A 6 18.48 -9.11 8.54
C GLN A 6 18.52 -8.30 7.23
N ASP A 7 19.59 -7.52 7.02
CA ASP A 7 19.81 -6.70 5.82
C ASP A 7 18.81 -5.55 5.62
N GLN A 8 18.02 -5.23 6.65
CA GLN A 8 17.16 -4.05 6.67
C GLN A 8 17.97 -2.76 6.49
N ALA A 9 17.69 -2.02 5.41
CA ALA A 9 18.42 -0.79 5.09
C ALA A 9 18.02 0.40 5.99
N GLY A 10 16.74 0.46 6.39
CA GLY A 10 16.20 1.54 7.21
C GLY A 10 16.06 1.18 8.68
N THR A 11 15.06 1.78 9.35
CA THR A 11 14.80 1.57 10.77
C THR A 11 13.32 1.61 11.13
N ASN A 12 12.93 0.84 12.15
CA ASN A 12 11.63 0.92 12.80
C ASN A 12 11.63 1.82 14.06
N GLN A 13 12.76 2.47 14.40
CA GLN A 13 12.85 3.49 15.46
C GLN A 13 12.66 4.90 14.87
N CYS A 14 11.51 5.15 14.27
CA CYS A 14 11.28 6.33 13.45
C CYS A 14 11.27 7.66 14.22
N GLY A 15 11.04 7.63 15.53
CA GLY A 15 10.94 8.84 16.35
C GLY A 15 9.60 9.54 16.20
N GLY A 16 9.59 10.88 16.19
CA GLY A 16 8.38 11.68 16.04
C GLY A 16 8.60 12.87 15.10
N GLY A 17 7.54 13.62 14.81
CA GLY A 17 7.59 14.71 13.83
C GLY A 17 7.78 14.20 12.40
N SER A 18 8.60 14.86 11.59
CA SER A 18 8.90 14.47 10.22
C SER A 18 10.31 14.88 9.82
N ASN A 19 10.97 14.09 8.96
CA ASN A 19 12.33 14.35 8.48
C ASN A 19 12.44 13.95 7.00
N ALA A 20 12.84 14.89 6.13
CA ALA A 20 12.98 14.67 4.69
C ALA A 20 14.03 13.62 4.32
N THR A 21 15.02 13.37 5.20
CA THR A 21 16.04 12.32 5.00
C THR A 21 15.79 11.11 5.90
N SER A 22 14.55 10.91 6.38
CA SER A 22 14.22 9.79 7.25
C SER A 22 14.47 8.45 6.53
N LEU A 23 14.95 7.48 7.30
CA LEU A 23 15.06 6.06 6.92
C LEU A 23 14.00 5.21 7.64
N CYS A 24 12.93 5.83 8.15
CA CYS A 24 11.82 5.10 8.77
C CYS A 24 11.17 4.14 7.78
N GLN A 25 10.89 2.92 8.21
CA GLN A 25 10.20 1.89 7.42
C GLN A 25 8.85 1.47 8.03
N ASN A 26 8.36 2.21 9.01
CA ASN A 26 7.01 2.03 9.54
C ASN A 26 6.05 2.94 8.78
N VAL A 27 4.95 2.37 8.28
CA VAL A 27 3.84 3.11 7.68
C VAL A 27 2.59 2.99 8.53
N TYR A 28 1.67 3.92 8.31
CA TYR A 28 0.41 4.01 9.02
C TYR A 28 -0.73 4.11 8.02
N LEU A 29 -1.83 3.40 8.25
CA LEU A 29 -3.04 3.46 7.45
C LEU A 29 -4.26 3.70 8.35
N ASN A 30 -4.68 4.96 8.46
CA ASN A 30 -5.76 5.37 9.36
C ASN A 30 -6.91 6.08 8.65
N SER A 31 -6.61 6.89 7.63
CA SER A 31 -7.60 7.64 6.84
C SER A 31 -6.96 8.24 5.59
N VAL A 32 -7.75 8.84 4.71
CA VAL A 32 -7.30 9.62 3.54
C VAL A 32 -6.43 10.83 3.91
N THR A 33 -6.48 11.29 5.16
CA THR A 33 -5.63 12.38 5.69
C THR A 33 -4.48 11.88 6.56
N ASP A 34 -4.42 10.57 6.80
CA ASP A 34 -3.48 9.92 7.71
C ASP A 34 -3.15 8.52 7.18
N PHE A 35 -2.43 8.53 6.06
CA PHE A 35 -1.85 7.34 5.49
C PHE A 35 -0.39 7.60 5.11
N CYS A 36 0.36 6.53 4.92
CA CYS A 36 1.70 6.55 4.37
C CYS A 36 1.83 5.59 3.20
N LEU A 37 2.82 5.84 2.36
CA LEU A 37 3.26 5.00 1.25
C LEU A 37 4.75 4.68 1.44
N TRP A 38 5.20 3.61 0.81
CA TRP A 38 6.63 3.36 0.63
C TRP A 38 7.09 3.86 -0.72
N ALA A 39 8.27 4.48 -0.73
CA ALA A 39 8.90 4.93 -1.95
C ALA A 39 10.42 5.12 -1.75
N PRO A 40 11.20 5.24 -2.84
CA PRO A 40 12.64 5.06 -2.75
C PRO A 40 13.30 6.08 -1.85
N PRO A 41 14.32 5.68 -1.05
CA PRO A 41 15.03 6.62 -0.20
C PRO A 41 15.77 7.69 -1.02
N GLU A 42 16.17 7.37 -2.24
CA GLU A 42 16.88 8.25 -3.18
C GLU A 42 16.35 8.01 -4.62
N PRO A 43 16.41 9.02 -5.52
CA PRO A 43 15.92 8.90 -6.91
C PRO A 43 16.80 8.02 -7.82
N THR A 44 17.99 7.64 -7.34
CA THR A 44 18.88 6.70 -8.04
C THR A 44 19.37 5.63 -7.09
N TYR A 45 19.36 4.38 -7.55
CA TYR A 45 19.87 3.23 -6.83
C TYR A 45 20.86 2.48 -7.72
N MET A 46 22.06 2.19 -7.19
CA MET A 46 23.14 1.50 -7.93
C MET A 46 23.50 2.11 -9.31
N GLY A 47 23.29 3.41 -9.50
CA GLY A 47 23.61 4.12 -10.75
C GLY A 47 22.52 4.08 -11.82
N VAL A 48 21.35 3.52 -11.51
CA VAL A 48 20.14 3.58 -12.34
C VAL A 48 19.03 4.36 -11.62
N PRO A 49 17.99 4.84 -12.33
CA PRO A 49 16.80 5.40 -11.67
C PRO A 49 16.16 4.39 -10.71
N SER A 50 15.67 4.85 -9.55
CA SER A 50 15.07 4.01 -8.52
C SER A 50 13.63 3.61 -8.86
N SER A 51 13.45 2.75 -9.86
CA SER A 51 12.13 2.12 -10.08
C SER A 51 11.75 1.26 -8.89
N ILE A 52 10.46 1.18 -8.56
CA ILE A 52 9.93 0.42 -7.43
C ILE A 52 10.47 -1.01 -7.45
N GLY A 53 10.36 -1.72 -8.58
CA GLY A 53 10.86 -3.09 -8.73
C GLY A 53 12.37 -3.28 -8.47
N GLU A 54 13.19 -2.22 -8.57
CA GLU A 54 14.63 -2.29 -8.28
C GLU A 54 14.95 -1.93 -6.83
N THR A 55 14.08 -1.17 -6.17
CA THR A 55 14.30 -0.66 -4.81
C THR A 55 13.37 -1.24 -3.75
N GLU A 56 12.49 -2.20 -4.11
CA GLU A 56 11.45 -2.76 -3.22
C GLU A 56 11.98 -3.11 -1.83
N ARG A 57 13.23 -3.60 -1.74
CA ARG A 57 13.86 -4.04 -0.49
C ARG A 57 14.27 -2.90 0.46
N ILE A 58 14.43 -1.68 -0.04
CA ILE A 58 15.02 -0.55 0.70
C ILE A 58 14.10 0.66 0.81
N GLU A 59 12.83 0.52 0.42
CA GLU A 59 11.85 1.59 0.48
C GLU A 59 11.70 2.18 1.89
N VAL A 60 11.35 3.47 1.95
CA VAL A 60 11.14 4.21 3.20
C VAL A 60 9.77 4.87 3.21
N ALA A 61 9.27 5.15 4.41
CA ALA A 61 7.92 5.66 4.61
C ALA A 61 7.81 7.18 4.31
N TRP A 62 6.82 7.50 3.49
CA TRP A 62 6.33 8.85 3.20
C TRP A 62 4.88 8.97 3.68
N CYS A 63 4.57 9.91 4.58
CA CYS A 63 3.25 10.05 5.17
C CYS A 63 2.60 11.40 4.82
N MET A 64 1.26 11.42 4.75
CA MET A 64 0.49 12.65 4.59
C MET A 64 0.66 13.62 5.75
N ARG A 65 0.86 13.10 6.97
CA ARG A 65 1.01 13.91 8.19
C ARG A 65 2.35 13.72 8.89
N SER A 66 2.73 14.73 9.64
CA SER A 66 3.84 14.66 10.61
C SER A 66 3.41 13.91 11.87
N GLY A 67 4.39 13.44 12.64
CA GLY A 67 4.19 12.74 13.92
C GLY A 67 4.87 11.38 13.99
N TYR A 68 5.19 10.79 12.84
CA TYR A 68 5.73 9.44 12.72
C TYR A 68 7.24 9.37 12.52
N GLY A 69 7.91 10.53 12.42
CA GLY A 69 9.34 10.62 12.10
C GLY A 69 9.68 10.17 10.67
N THR A 70 8.67 10.08 9.82
CA THR A 70 8.73 9.71 8.41
C THR A 70 9.02 10.92 7.52
N ARG A 71 9.17 10.68 6.22
CA ARG A 71 9.16 11.75 5.22
C ARG A 71 7.72 12.23 5.04
N LEU A 72 7.53 13.50 4.65
CA LEU A 72 6.19 13.99 4.29
C LEU A 72 5.97 13.82 2.80
N ILE A 73 4.81 13.30 2.43
CA ILE A 73 4.33 13.34 1.04
C ILE A 73 4.20 14.81 0.65
N PRO A 74 4.88 15.27 -0.42
CA PRO A 74 4.83 16.68 -0.83
C PRO A 74 3.41 17.12 -1.22
N ASN A 75 3.04 18.36 -0.90
CA ASN A 75 1.76 18.92 -1.32
C ASN A 75 1.65 18.90 -2.85
N GLY A 76 0.50 18.42 -3.35
CA GLY A 76 0.23 18.26 -4.78
C GLY A 76 0.71 16.94 -5.37
N ALA A 77 1.48 16.12 -4.64
CA ALA A 77 1.88 14.79 -5.12
C ALA A 77 0.66 13.87 -5.26
N ILE A 78 -0.33 13.97 -4.37
CA ILE A 78 -1.57 13.19 -4.42
C ILE A 78 -2.70 14.08 -4.94
N THR A 79 -3.34 13.65 -6.02
CA THR A 79 -4.41 14.40 -6.70
C THR A 79 -5.80 13.78 -6.53
N GLY A 80 -5.87 12.52 -6.10
CA GLY A 80 -7.07 11.87 -5.62
C GLY A 80 -6.71 10.71 -4.69
N ALA A 81 -7.49 10.48 -3.64
CA ALA A 81 -7.30 9.35 -2.73
C ALA A 81 -8.60 8.91 -2.06
N HIS A 82 -8.78 7.62 -1.90
CA HIS A 82 -10.00 7.01 -1.39
C HIS A 82 -9.62 5.98 -0.35
N PHE A 83 -9.98 6.25 0.90
CA PHE A 83 -9.78 5.34 2.01
C PHE A 83 -11.08 4.60 2.31
N VAL A 84 -11.02 3.28 2.36
CA VAL A 84 -12.15 2.42 2.71
C VAL A 84 -11.76 1.55 3.89
N GLN A 85 -12.59 1.56 4.94
CA GLN A 85 -12.52 0.60 6.03
C GLN A 85 -13.62 -0.45 5.88
N THR A 86 -13.23 -1.72 5.82
CA THR A 86 -14.13 -2.88 5.80
C THR A 86 -14.08 -3.62 7.14
N PRO A 87 -14.89 -4.68 7.36
CA PRO A 87 -14.75 -5.55 8.52
C PRO A 87 -13.39 -6.28 8.61
N ASP A 88 -12.73 -6.54 7.48
CA ASP A 88 -11.55 -7.40 7.37
C ASP A 88 -10.25 -6.65 7.01
N TYR A 89 -10.32 -5.47 6.41
CA TYR A 89 -9.14 -4.71 6.00
C TYR A 89 -9.42 -3.21 5.89
N VAL A 90 -8.34 -2.43 5.84
CA VAL A 90 -8.36 -1.05 5.33
C VAL A 90 -7.67 -1.01 3.98
N GLN A 91 -8.14 -0.14 3.10
CA GLN A 91 -7.57 0.07 1.78
C GLN A 91 -7.50 1.56 1.49
N VAL A 92 -6.38 2.02 0.95
CA VAL A 92 -6.28 3.33 0.29
C VAL A 92 -5.92 3.11 -1.17
N THR A 93 -6.65 3.76 -2.06
CA THR A 93 -6.38 3.82 -3.51
C THR A 93 -6.25 5.27 -3.92
N GLY A 94 -5.41 5.57 -4.90
CA GLY A 94 -5.25 6.97 -5.31
C GLY A 94 -4.35 7.17 -6.52
N VAL A 95 -4.32 8.42 -6.95
CA VAL A 95 -3.60 8.88 -8.15
C VAL A 95 -2.88 10.20 -7.88
N GLY A 96 -1.79 10.46 -8.59
CA GLY A 96 -0.90 11.56 -8.29
C GLY A 96 0.29 11.70 -9.24
N ASP A 97 1.21 12.58 -8.86
CA ASP A 97 2.58 12.63 -9.39
C ASP A 97 3.51 12.01 -8.35
N LEU A 98 3.69 10.69 -8.42
CA LEU A 98 4.52 9.97 -7.45
C LEU A 98 6.01 10.08 -7.78
N THR A 99 6.37 10.78 -8.87
CA THR A 99 7.77 11.15 -9.10
C THR A 99 8.30 12.11 -8.03
N MET A 100 7.40 12.81 -7.34
CA MET A 100 7.69 13.61 -6.16
C MET A 100 8.16 12.79 -4.95
N LEU A 101 8.04 11.45 -4.99
CA LEU A 101 8.47 10.51 -3.95
C LEU A 101 9.72 9.71 -4.38
N ASN A 102 10.50 10.23 -5.34
CA ASN A 102 11.69 9.62 -5.93
C ASN A 102 11.45 8.50 -6.96
N ILE A 103 10.19 8.20 -7.31
CA ILE A 103 9.86 7.23 -8.35
C ILE A 103 10.19 7.83 -9.74
N PRO A 104 10.86 7.11 -10.65
CA PRO A 104 11.15 7.65 -11.97
C PRO A 104 9.88 7.78 -12.82
N SER A 105 9.83 8.82 -13.64
CA SER A 105 8.75 8.98 -14.62
C SER A 105 8.70 7.78 -15.56
N GLY A 106 7.50 7.22 -15.76
CA GLY A 106 7.27 6.05 -16.61
C GLY A 106 7.57 4.71 -15.94
N ASP A 107 7.84 4.69 -14.63
CA ASP A 107 7.86 3.44 -13.87
C ASP A 107 6.45 2.85 -13.77
N GLU A 108 6.22 1.71 -14.41
CA GLU A 108 4.92 1.02 -14.43
C GLU A 108 4.65 0.25 -13.12
N GLY A 109 5.59 0.30 -12.18
CA GLY A 109 5.38 -0.01 -10.78
C GLY A 109 6.01 -1.31 -10.29
N GLY A 110 5.60 -1.73 -9.09
CA GLY A 110 6.00 -2.97 -8.45
C GLY A 110 5.13 -3.27 -7.24
N GLU A 111 5.26 -4.48 -6.71
CA GLU A 111 4.55 -4.93 -5.52
C GLU A 111 5.47 -4.87 -4.31
N LEU A 112 4.94 -4.37 -3.20
CA LEU A 112 5.56 -4.36 -1.87
C LEU A 112 4.68 -5.18 -0.93
N ASP A 113 5.29 -6.04 -0.12
CA ASP A 113 4.59 -7.01 0.72
C ASP A 113 5.39 -7.43 1.99
N PRO A 114 4.75 -8.03 3.02
CA PRO A 114 5.39 -8.38 4.29
C PRO A 114 6.36 -9.55 4.23
N HIS A 115 6.33 -10.36 3.17
CA HIS A 115 7.08 -11.60 3.06
C HIS A 115 8.19 -11.47 2.02
N GLY A 116 7.92 -10.89 0.85
CA GLY A 116 8.87 -10.81 -0.26
C GLY A 116 9.40 -12.19 -0.69
N ALA A 117 10.44 -12.21 -1.52
CA ALA A 117 10.98 -13.47 -2.06
C ALA A 117 11.72 -14.33 -1.02
N ASP A 118 12.24 -13.73 0.06
CA ASP A 118 13.07 -14.39 1.07
C ASP A 118 12.42 -14.47 2.46
N GLY A 119 11.16 -14.05 2.61
CA GLY A 119 10.42 -14.07 3.87
C GLY A 119 10.68 -12.87 4.78
N ASN A 120 11.48 -11.89 4.34
CA ASN A 120 11.86 -10.72 5.13
C ASN A 120 11.05 -9.44 4.79
N GLY A 121 10.18 -9.53 3.79
CA GLY A 121 9.42 -8.43 3.22
C GLY A 121 10.20 -7.59 2.22
N ASN A 122 9.46 -6.79 1.47
CA ASN A 122 9.95 -5.78 0.54
C ASN A 122 9.07 -4.51 0.71
N PRO A 123 9.50 -3.51 1.50
CA PRO A 123 10.83 -3.38 2.07
C PRO A 123 11.11 -4.34 3.21
N ILE A 124 12.38 -4.73 3.30
CA ILE A 124 12.88 -5.59 4.36
C ILE A 124 12.58 -4.93 5.71
N GLY A 125 11.89 -5.65 6.61
CA GLY A 125 11.51 -5.13 7.92
C GLY A 125 10.52 -3.96 7.87
N GLY A 126 9.78 -3.81 6.76
CA GLY A 126 8.65 -2.89 6.66
C GLY A 126 7.52 -3.31 7.59
N LEU A 127 6.97 -2.36 8.35
CA LEU A 127 5.89 -2.63 9.31
C LEU A 127 4.71 -1.68 9.07
N VAL A 128 3.50 -2.23 9.07
CA VAL A 128 2.25 -1.46 8.89
C VAL A 128 1.52 -1.36 10.21
N PHE A 129 1.10 -0.15 10.55
CA PHE A 129 0.31 0.12 11.75
C PHE A 129 -0.99 0.84 11.41
N GLY A 130 -1.95 0.75 12.32
CA GLY A 130 -3.15 1.58 12.25
C GLY A 130 -4.02 1.46 13.49
N GLU A 131 -4.98 2.38 13.62
CA GLU A 131 -5.91 2.45 14.76
C GLU A 131 -7.35 2.05 14.40
N THR A 132 -7.60 1.68 13.14
CA THR A 132 -8.94 1.53 12.57
C THR A 132 -9.74 0.38 13.17
N PHE A 133 -9.09 -0.64 13.75
CA PHE A 133 -9.75 -1.82 14.33
C PHE A 133 -9.74 -1.83 15.86
N GLY A 134 -9.95 -0.67 16.49
CA GLY A 134 -10.16 -0.57 17.94
C GLY A 134 -8.92 -0.19 18.74
N GLY A 135 -7.96 0.51 18.13
CA GLY A 135 -6.73 0.98 18.75
C GLY A 135 -5.49 0.65 17.93
N LEU A 136 -4.36 1.28 18.29
CA LEU A 136 -3.08 1.09 17.62
C LEU A 136 -2.66 -0.37 17.63
N GLN A 137 -2.49 -0.94 16.45
CA GLN A 137 -2.04 -2.30 16.23
C GLN A 137 -1.18 -2.37 14.97
N GLN A 138 -0.45 -3.47 14.84
CA GLN A 138 0.25 -3.83 13.61
C GLN A 138 -0.70 -4.64 12.72
N TYR A 139 -0.62 -4.42 11.41
CA TYR A 139 -1.22 -5.30 10.40
C TYR A 139 -0.11 -6.16 9.81
N HIS A 140 -0.19 -7.49 9.98
CA HIS A 140 0.87 -8.39 9.53
C HIS A 140 0.73 -8.79 8.07
N GLU A 141 -0.49 -8.82 7.54
CA GLU A 141 -0.77 -9.11 6.14
C GLU A 141 -1.20 -7.82 5.44
N TRP A 142 -0.48 -7.46 4.38
CA TRP A 142 -0.69 -6.23 3.63
C TRP A 142 -0.09 -6.35 2.23
N THR A 143 -0.54 -5.50 1.32
CA THR A 143 -0.03 -5.43 -0.06
C THR A 143 -0.08 -4.00 -0.54
N ASN A 144 1.01 -3.49 -1.09
CA ASN A 144 1.09 -2.14 -1.65
C ASN A 144 1.64 -2.21 -3.07
N PHE A 145 0.93 -1.61 -4.03
CA PHE A 145 1.48 -1.33 -5.35
C PHE A 145 1.71 0.16 -5.49
N MET A 146 2.83 0.49 -6.11
CA MET A 146 3.27 1.85 -6.37
C MET A 146 3.73 1.92 -7.82
N ASP A 147 3.23 2.90 -8.56
CA ASP A 147 3.76 3.29 -9.88
C ASP A 147 3.99 4.81 -9.93
N TYR A 148 4.42 5.38 -11.06
CA TYR A 148 4.70 6.82 -11.11
C TYR A 148 3.47 7.74 -11.04
N GLN A 149 2.25 7.22 -11.22
CA GLN A 149 0.97 7.96 -11.28
C GLN A 149 -0.12 7.45 -10.32
N SER A 150 -0.01 6.24 -9.81
CA SER A 150 -1.05 5.62 -9.00
C SER A 150 -0.47 4.76 -7.88
N PHE A 151 -1.30 4.54 -6.88
CA PHE A 151 -0.97 3.65 -5.78
C PHE A 151 -2.22 2.99 -5.23
N CYS A 152 -2.02 1.84 -4.63
CA CYS A 152 -3.02 1.17 -3.83
C CYS A 152 -2.33 0.42 -2.71
N PHE A 153 -2.94 0.44 -1.54
CA PHE A 153 -2.36 -0.15 -0.35
C PHE A 153 -3.49 -0.69 0.51
N ARG A 154 -3.48 -2.01 0.73
CA ARG A 154 -4.42 -2.71 1.60
C ARG A 154 -3.67 -3.32 2.77
N ALA A 155 -4.22 -3.19 3.97
CA ALA A 155 -3.71 -3.85 5.16
C ALA A 155 -4.85 -4.53 5.91
N CYS A 156 -4.63 -5.79 6.24
CA CYS A 156 -5.67 -6.67 6.74
C CYS A 156 -5.62 -6.75 8.26
N LYS A 157 -6.81 -6.74 8.85
CA LYS A 157 -6.99 -7.05 10.25
C LYS A 157 -6.51 -8.48 10.49
N ASP A 158 -5.67 -8.68 11.50
CA ASP A 158 -5.16 -9.99 11.87
C ASP A 158 -6.32 -10.99 12.11
N ALA A 159 -6.41 -11.96 11.22
CA ALA A 159 -7.41 -13.02 11.21
C ALA A 159 -6.96 -14.16 10.28
N PRO A 160 -7.53 -15.37 10.40
CA PRO A 160 -7.15 -16.50 9.52
C PRO A 160 -7.31 -16.23 8.01
N MET A 161 -8.20 -15.30 7.63
CA MET A 161 -8.45 -14.93 6.23
C MET A 161 -7.58 -13.75 5.75
N ALA A 162 -6.80 -13.11 6.63
CA ALA A 162 -6.00 -11.95 6.28
C ALA A 162 -5.04 -12.20 5.09
N PRO A 163 -4.33 -13.35 5.00
CA PRO A 163 -3.45 -13.62 3.86
C PRO A 163 -4.20 -13.77 2.52
N LEU A 164 -5.51 -14.03 2.55
CA LEU A 164 -6.32 -14.15 1.34
C LEU A 164 -6.86 -12.79 0.88
N TYR A 165 -7.16 -11.89 1.82
CA TYR A 165 -7.63 -10.54 1.50
C TYR A 165 -6.49 -9.57 1.14
N CYS A 166 -5.31 -9.77 1.72
CA CYS A 166 -4.06 -9.05 1.44
C CYS A 166 -3.04 -10.01 0.83
N ASN A 167 -3.46 -10.70 -0.23
CA ASN A 167 -2.61 -11.64 -0.93
C ASN A 167 -1.55 -10.90 -1.74
N HIS A 168 -0.41 -11.55 -1.97
CA HIS A 168 0.79 -10.92 -2.49
C HIS A 168 1.51 -11.80 -3.53
N VAL A 169 0.72 -12.54 -4.31
CA VAL A 169 1.21 -13.50 -5.34
C VAL A 169 0.79 -13.11 -6.76
N TYR A 170 0.32 -11.86 -6.91
CA TYR A 170 -0.32 -11.34 -8.12
C TYR A 170 0.35 -10.04 -8.58
N ASP A 171 1.68 -10.04 -8.49
CA ASP A 171 2.58 -8.89 -8.57
C ASP A 171 2.50 -8.13 -9.90
N VAL A 172 2.43 -8.84 -11.03
CA VAL A 172 2.36 -8.19 -12.35
C VAL A 172 0.96 -7.69 -12.76
N LEU A 173 -0.06 -7.84 -11.90
CA LEU A 173 -1.44 -7.46 -12.24
C LEU A 173 -1.83 -6.07 -11.72
N GLY A 174 -1.04 -5.50 -10.80
CA GLY A 174 -1.16 -4.12 -10.35
C GLY A 174 -2.44 -3.80 -9.58
N CYS A 175 -2.69 -2.49 -9.41
CA CYS A 175 -3.73 -1.96 -8.54
C CYS A 175 -5.16 -2.32 -8.94
N ASP A 176 -5.53 -2.08 -10.20
CA ASP A 176 -6.91 -2.28 -10.66
C ASP A 176 -7.37 -3.73 -10.54
N TRP A 177 -6.43 -4.69 -10.60
CA TRP A 177 -6.75 -6.10 -10.48
C TRP A 177 -6.75 -6.59 -9.02
N ASN A 178 -5.72 -6.23 -8.24
CA ASN A 178 -5.56 -6.70 -6.86
C ASN A 178 -6.45 -5.95 -5.87
N MET A 179 -6.56 -4.64 -6.04
CA MET A 179 -7.33 -3.74 -5.18
C MET A 179 -8.32 -2.89 -6.00
N PRO A 180 -9.34 -3.52 -6.61
CA PRO A 180 -10.41 -2.80 -7.28
C PRO A 180 -11.04 -1.78 -6.33
N GLY A 181 -11.25 -0.56 -6.80
CA GLY A 181 -11.70 0.55 -5.96
C GLY A 181 -11.93 1.83 -6.75
N ASN A 182 -12.09 2.93 -6.03
CA ASN A 182 -12.18 4.26 -6.61
C ASN A 182 -10.76 4.85 -6.76
N TYR A 183 -10.44 5.35 -7.95
CA TYR A 183 -9.16 6.01 -8.27
C TYR A 183 -9.39 7.40 -8.87
N ASP A 184 -10.59 7.97 -8.70
CA ASP A 184 -10.97 9.24 -9.29
C ASP A 184 -10.13 10.41 -8.76
N ALA A 185 -9.45 11.10 -9.68
CA ALA A 185 -8.76 12.34 -9.36
C ALA A 185 -9.73 13.44 -8.89
N GLY A 186 -9.25 14.34 -8.05
CA GLY A 186 -10.00 15.49 -7.53
C GLY A 186 -10.94 15.17 -6.37
N THR A 187 -10.98 13.92 -5.93
CA THR A 187 -11.78 13.48 -4.78
C THR A 187 -10.87 12.95 -3.68
N PHE A 188 -11.19 13.31 -2.44
CA PHE A 188 -10.55 12.76 -1.25
C PHE A 188 -11.65 12.29 -0.31
N GLU A 189 -11.68 11.01 0.06
CA GLU A 189 -12.75 10.51 0.90
C GLU A 189 -12.33 9.39 1.86
N ASN A 190 -13.02 9.34 3.01
CA ASN A 190 -13.05 8.18 3.89
C ASN A 190 -14.44 7.56 3.81
N CYS A 191 -14.52 6.26 3.55
CA CYS A 191 -15.76 5.49 3.51
C CYS A 191 -15.67 4.25 4.40
N MET A 192 -16.83 3.76 4.79
CA MET A 192 -17.01 2.35 5.18
C MET A 192 -17.25 1.52 3.92
N GLY A 193 -16.91 0.23 3.93
CA GLY A 193 -17.20 -0.65 2.81
C GLY A 193 -17.36 -2.11 3.18
N ASP A 194 -17.87 -2.89 2.23
CA ASP A 194 -17.92 -4.34 2.32
C ASP A 194 -16.55 -4.94 2.00
N SER A 195 -16.18 -6.04 2.67
CA SER A 195 -15.02 -6.84 2.27
C SER A 195 -15.28 -7.42 0.87
N THR A 196 -14.32 -7.25 -0.05
CA THR A 196 -14.39 -7.86 -1.39
C THR A 196 -14.26 -9.37 -1.30
N GLU A 197 -14.45 -10.09 -2.41
CA GLU A 197 -13.91 -11.45 -2.49
C GLU A 197 -12.38 -11.44 -2.36
N PRO A 198 -11.77 -12.52 -1.81
CA PRO A 198 -10.32 -12.65 -1.78
C PRO A 198 -9.69 -12.68 -3.17
N MET A 199 -8.51 -12.07 -3.31
CA MET A 199 -7.80 -11.95 -4.58
C MET A 199 -7.59 -13.33 -5.22
N GLY A 200 -7.95 -13.46 -6.49
CA GLY A 200 -7.72 -14.67 -7.27
C GLY A 200 -8.61 -15.87 -6.93
N ILE A 201 -9.60 -15.73 -6.03
CA ILE A 201 -10.54 -16.80 -5.67
C ILE A 201 -11.89 -16.55 -6.32
N TYR A 202 -12.25 -17.39 -7.29
CA TYR A 202 -13.49 -17.28 -8.05
C TYR A 202 -14.47 -18.40 -7.70
N VAL A 203 -15.74 -18.06 -7.52
CA VAL A 203 -16.82 -19.02 -7.31
C VAL A 203 -17.77 -18.99 -8.50
N ASN A 204 -17.85 -20.10 -9.24
CA ASN A 204 -18.76 -20.22 -10.38
C ASN A 204 -19.59 -21.51 -10.26
N GLY A 205 -20.92 -21.36 -10.26
CA GLY A 205 -21.84 -22.50 -10.15
C GLY A 205 -21.63 -23.35 -8.88
N GLY A 206 -21.14 -22.76 -7.79
CA GLY A 206 -20.82 -23.45 -6.53
C GLY A 206 -19.44 -24.12 -6.50
N THR A 207 -18.63 -23.97 -7.54
CA THR A 207 -17.23 -24.45 -7.56
C THR A 207 -16.29 -23.29 -7.28
N THR A 208 -15.40 -23.46 -6.31
CA THR A 208 -14.32 -22.51 -6.02
C THR A 208 -13.07 -22.88 -6.82
N THR A 209 -12.50 -21.92 -7.53
CA THR A 209 -11.24 -22.04 -8.27
C THR A 209 -10.28 -20.93 -7.84
N THR A 210 -9.00 -21.27 -7.69
CA THR A 210 -7.93 -20.30 -7.43
C THR A 210 -7.15 -20.08 -8.72
N PHE A 211 -7.01 -18.82 -9.13
CA PHE A 211 -6.18 -18.42 -10.25
C PHE A 211 -4.69 -18.38 -9.83
N SER A 212 -3.80 -18.84 -10.71
CA SER A 212 -2.35 -18.65 -10.54
C SER A 212 -1.82 -17.66 -11.58
N GLN A 213 -1.03 -16.67 -11.15
CA GLN A 213 -0.39 -15.77 -12.09
C GLN A 213 0.49 -16.55 -13.08
N GLY A 214 0.38 -16.20 -14.37
CA GLY A 214 1.05 -16.91 -15.46
C GLY A 214 0.21 -18.01 -16.12
N ASP A 215 -1.00 -18.30 -15.60
CA ASP A 215 -1.95 -19.17 -16.29
C ASP A 215 -2.30 -18.62 -17.70
N PRO A 216 -2.70 -19.49 -18.65
CA PRO A 216 -2.99 -19.08 -20.04
C PRO A 216 -4.07 -18.00 -20.20
N THR A 217 -4.89 -17.79 -19.17
CA THR A 217 -5.94 -16.78 -19.17
C THR A 217 -6.00 -16.15 -17.79
N THR A 218 -5.78 -14.84 -17.74
CA THR A 218 -6.01 -14.05 -16.53
C THR A 218 -7.50 -13.70 -16.45
N PRO A 219 -8.21 -14.11 -15.38
CA PRO A 219 -9.60 -13.72 -15.18
C PRO A 219 -9.72 -12.21 -14.94
N SER A 220 -10.91 -11.67 -15.14
CA SER A 220 -11.20 -10.29 -14.77
C SER A 220 -11.03 -10.10 -13.27
N ALA A 221 -10.58 -8.91 -12.86
CA ALA A 221 -10.56 -8.50 -11.47
C ALA A 221 -11.93 -8.71 -10.79
N HIS A 222 -11.91 -8.92 -9.47
CA HIS A 222 -13.14 -8.86 -8.68
C HIS A 222 -13.77 -7.46 -8.79
N PRO A 223 -15.10 -7.33 -8.63
CA PRO A 223 -15.70 -6.01 -8.49
C PRO A 223 -15.19 -5.32 -7.22
N ALA A 224 -15.12 -3.99 -7.25
CA ALA A 224 -14.90 -3.21 -6.03
C ALA A 224 -16.03 -3.47 -5.01
N GLY A 225 -15.68 -3.53 -3.74
CA GLY A 225 -16.65 -3.63 -2.65
C GLY A 225 -17.57 -2.43 -2.61
N SER A 226 -18.80 -2.61 -2.13
CA SER A 226 -19.72 -1.48 -1.98
C SER A 226 -19.18 -0.52 -0.93
N SER A 227 -19.32 0.79 -1.16
CA SER A 227 -18.89 1.84 -0.24
C SER A 227 -20.09 2.62 0.30
N SER A 228 -20.01 3.03 1.56
CA SER A 228 -21.06 3.71 2.31
C SER A 228 -20.47 4.67 3.36
N ASP A 229 -21.31 5.50 3.97
CA ASP A 229 -20.91 6.45 5.02
C ASP A 229 -19.67 7.31 4.67
N CYS A 230 -19.58 7.70 3.40
CA CYS A 230 -18.44 8.45 2.87
C CYS A 230 -18.41 9.91 3.37
N SER A 231 -17.23 10.34 3.78
CA SER A 231 -16.92 11.73 4.15
C SER A 231 -15.84 12.27 3.22
N THR A 232 -16.14 13.39 2.57
CA THR A 232 -15.26 14.00 1.56
C THR A 232 -14.44 15.15 2.11
N PHE A 233 -13.22 15.33 1.60
CA PHE A 233 -12.28 16.37 1.97
C PHE A 233 -11.91 17.22 0.75
N SER A 234 -11.68 18.51 0.96
CA SER A 234 -11.21 19.40 -0.12
C SER A 234 -9.69 19.33 -0.34
N THR A 235 -8.95 18.91 0.68
CA THR A 235 -7.49 18.73 0.68
C THR A 235 -7.12 17.69 1.74
N ILE A 236 -5.97 17.03 1.56
CA ILE A 236 -5.42 16.04 2.48
C ILE A 236 -4.03 16.43 3.04
N SER A 237 -3.57 17.64 2.71
CA SER A 237 -2.33 18.28 3.18
C SER A 237 -2.59 19.64 3.82
#